data_AF-A0A4Q9FLD0-F1
#
_entry.id   AF-A0A4Q9FLD0-F1
#
_cell.length_a   1.000
_cell.length_b   1.000
_cell.length_c   1.000
_cell.angle_alpha   90.00
_cell.angle_beta   90.00
_cell.angle_gamma   90.00
#
_symmetry.space_group_name_H-M   'P 1'
#
loop_
_entity.id
_entity.type
_entity.pdbx_description
1 polymer ?
#
loop_
_entity_poly.entity_id
_entity_poly.type
_entity_poly.pdbx_seq_one_letter_code
_entity_poly.pdbx_strand_id
1 'polypeptide(L)'
;MTYKEEFISYLKNTFGNLDAEYSEETHVQSTLFWNAIELSKSRNQNERVLSIVLCHQSSIELMKRLIVYSNFLVKLLVYPSEIKFKKIKDNDSYSTIINALENHISFEKKESLLNQIRKLNKVRTKVSHYFFKEDFEIFSFEEANKNSQLFESIFKTFEIGILDLGNKIKSAKSRKELTELLSNDEQN
;
A
#
# COMPACT_ATOMS: atom_id res chain seq x y z
N MET A 1 -18.86 -12.07 13.28
CA MET A 1 -19.32 -11.44 12.03
C MET A 1 -19.28 -12.48 10.93
N THR A 2 -20.39 -12.70 10.23
CA THR A 2 -20.45 -13.58 9.06
C THR A 2 -19.84 -12.91 7.82
N TYR A 3 -19.48 -13.68 6.78
CA TYR A 3 -18.97 -13.11 5.52
C TYR A 3 -19.94 -12.08 4.92
N LYS A 4 -21.24 -12.40 4.95
CA LYS A 4 -22.31 -11.53 4.45
C LYS A 4 -22.41 -10.24 5.26
N GLU A 5 -22.39 -10.31 6.59
CA GLU A 5 -22.41 -9.11 7.46
C GLU A 5 -21.21 -8.20 7.19
N GLU A 6 -20.00 -8.77 7.10
CA GLU A 6 -18.78 -8.02 6.77
C GLU A 6 -18.92 -7.36 5.40
N PHE A 7 -19.32 -8.13 4.38
CA PHE A 7 -19.48 -7.63 3.02
C PHE A 7 -20.50 -6.48 2.92
N ILE A 8 -21.67 -6.61 3.58
CA ILE A 8 -22.68 -5.54 3.63
C ILE A 8 -22.15 -4.30 4.35
N SER A 9 -21.42 -4.47 5.46
CA SER A 9 -20.77 -3.34 6.14
C SER A 9 -19.86 -2.55 5.19
N TYR A 10 -19.02 -3.25 4.42
CA TYR A 10 -18.17 -2.61 3.40
C TYR A 10 -18.98 -2.02 2.25
N LEU A 11 -20.12 -2.58 1.86
CA LEU A 11 -20.98 -1.96 0.84
C LEU A 11 -21.59 -0.65 1.34
N LYS A 12 -21.98 -0.56 2.62
CA LYS A 12 -22.55 0.67 3.23
C LYS A 12 -21.50 1.77 3.40
N ASN A 13 -20.33 1.44 3.95
CA ASN A 13 -19.24 2.40 4.16
C ASN A 13 -17.92 1.90 3.54
N THR A 14 -17.85 1.89 2.21
CA THR A 14 -16.73 1.28 1.48
C THR A 14 -15.39 1.89 1.83
N PHE A 15 -15.20 3.20 1.57
CA PHE A 15 -13.90 3.81 1.78
C PHE A 15 -13.56 3.93 3.26
N GLY A 16 -14.53 4.20 4.13
CA GLY A 16 -14.29 4.23 5.57
C GLY A 16 -13.84 2.88 6.12
N ASN A 17 -14.44 1.77 5.69
CA ASN A 17 -14.01 0.44 6.15
C ASN A 17 -12.69 -0.01 5.51
N LEU A 18 -12.48 0.27 4.22
CA LEU A 18 -11.20 -0.03 3.55
C LEU A 18 -10.03 0.74 4.16
N ASP A 19 -10.26 1.99 4.58
CA ASP A 19 -9.25 2.81 5.23
C ASP A 19 -9.07 2.45 6.71
N ALA A 20 -10.13 2.00 7.39
CA ALA A 20 -10.06 1.47 8.76
C ALA A 20 -9.41 0.08 8.87
N GLU A 21 -9.20 -0.64 7.76
CA GLU A 21 -8.33 -1.82 7.75
C GLU A 21 -6.86 -1.48 8.09
N TYR A 22 -6.52 -0.17 8.14
CA TYR A 22 -5.22 0.38 8.52
C TYR A 22 -5.27 1.13 9.86
N SER A 23 -4.18 1.08 10.63
CA SER A 23 -4.01 1.92 11.81
C SER A 23 -3.71 3.38 11.42
N GLU A 24 -4.11 4.33 12.26
CA GLU A 24 -3.98 5.79 12.05
C GLU A 24 -2.55 6.24 11.68
N GLU A 25 -1.51 5.49 12.08
CA GLU A 25 -0.10 5.81 11.80
C GLU A 25 0.36 5.48 10.36
N THR A 26 -0.44 4.75 9.59
CA THR A 26 -0.07 4.27 8.24
C THR A 26 -0.77 5.02 7.11
N HIS A 27 -1.40 6.15 7.42
CA HIS A 27 -2.03 7.00 6.42
C HIS A 27 -1.02 7.43 5.34
N VAL A 28 -1.49 7.52 4.10
CA VAL A 28 -0.70 7.98 2.94
C VAL A 28 -0.24 9.43 3.12
N GLN A 29 -0.92 10.18 3.99
CA GLN A 29 -0.50 11.52 4.43
C GLN A 29 0.20 11.50 5.80
N SER A 30 0.68 10.34 6.26
CA SER A 30 1.32 10.21 7.56
C SER A 30 2.52 11.15 7.63
N THR A 31 2.68 11.78 8.79
CA THR A 31 3.86 12.54 9.18
C THR A 31 5.15 11.79 8.85
N LEU A 32 5.12 10.46 8.87
CA LEU A 32 6.23 9.59 8.53
C LEU A 32 6.71 9.75 7.07
N PHE A 33 5.80 9.97 6.10
CA PHE A 33 6.17 10.31 4.71
C PHE A 33 6.97 11.61 4.65
N TRP A 34 6.43 12.68 5.25
CA TRP A 34 7.07 14.00 5.23
C TRP A 34 8.40 13.99 5.98
N ASN A 35 8.46 13.31 7.13
CA ASN A 35 9.67 13.12 7.89
C ASN A 35 10.73 12.36 7.08
N ALA A 36 10.35 11.31 6.34
CA ALA A 36 11.29 10.59 5.48
C ALA A 36 11.87 11.51 4.40
N ILE A 37 11.03 12.30 3.73
CA ILE A 37 11.48 13.27 2.72
C ILE A 37 12.37 14.35 3.34
N GLU A 38 12.04 14.86 4.53
CA GLU A 38 12.83 15.88 5.22
C GLU A 38 14.21 15.34 5.63
N LEU A 39 14.25 14.18 6.28
CA LEU A 39 15.48 13.53 6.71
C LEU A 39 16.41 13.21 5.54
N SER A 40 15.85 12.90 4.36
CA SER A 40 16.63 12.64 3.16
C SER A 40 17.40 13.86 2.65
N LYS A 41 16.94 15.07 2.98
CA LYS A 41 17.56 16.35 2.62
C LYS A 41 18.57 16.83 3.67
N SER A 42 18.70 16.13 4.78
CA SER A 42 19.60 16.50 5.86
C SER A 42 21.07 16.43 5.46
N ARG A 43 21.89 17.31 6.05
CA ARG A 43 23.36 17.23 5.97
C ARG A 43 23.92 16.10 6.84
N ASN A 44 23.15 15.58 7.79
CA ASN A 44 23.50 14.44 8.63
C ASN A 44 23.34 13.12 7.86
N GLN A 45 24.41 12.35 7.77
CA GLN A 45 24.41 11.06 7.07
C GLN A 45 23.47 10.03 7.72
N ASN A 46 23.40 9.98 9.05
CA ASN A 46 22.53 9.05 9.77
C ASN A 46 21.06 9.32 9.47
N GLU A 47 20.68 10.59 9.38
CA GLU A 47 19.32 11.01 9.03
C GLU A 47 18.97 10.62 7.59
N ARG A 48 19.91 10.80 6.64
CA ARG A 48 19.72 10.35 5.26
C ARG A 48 19.56 8.83 5.17
N VAL A 49 20.32 8.09 5.94
CA VAL A 49 20.20 6.64 6.02
C VAL A 49 18.85 6.22 6.62
N LEU A 50 18.44 6.86 7.72
CA LEU A 50 17.13 6.64 8.35
C LEU A 50 15.98 6.91 7.37
N SER A 51 16.09 7.95 6.54
CA SER A 51 15.08 8.27 5.53
C SER A 51 14.79 7.08 4.60
N ILE A 52 15.79 6.31 4.22
CA ILE A 52 15.64 5.16 3.32
C ILE A 52 14.88 4.02 4.00
N VAL A 53 15.16 3.80 5.28
CA VAL A 53 14.43 2.83 6.09
C VAL A 53 12.96 3.23 6.18
N LEU A 54 12.68 4.51 6.46
CA LEU A 54 11.31 5.03 6.55
C LEU A 54 10.59 4.94 5.21
N CYS A 55 11.19 5.41 4.10
CA CYS A 55 10.62 5.30 2.75
C CYS A 55 10.26 3.83 2.41
N HIS A 56 11.12 2.89 2.78
CA HIS A 56 10.89 1.47 2.54
C HIS A 56 9.70 0.95 3.37
N GLN A 57 9.62 1.30 4.66
CA GLN A 57 8.49 0.90 5.51
C GLN A 57 7.18 1.51 5.01
N SER A 58 7.17 2.80 4.66
CA SER A 58 6.00 3.44 4.06
C SER A 58 5.56 2.72 2.78
N SER A 59 6.50 2.34 1.92
CA SER A 59 6.19 1.62 0.68
C SER A 59 5.52 0.26 0.94
N ILE A 60 5.84 -0.41 2.05
CA ILE A 60 5.15 -1.64 2.47
C ILE A 60 3.69 -1.34 2.79
N GLU A 61 3.43 -0.31 3.59
CA GLU A 61 2.06 0.09 3.95
C GLU A 61 1.23 0.50 2.72
N LEU A 62 1.84 1.21 1.77
CA LEU A 62 1.19 1.52 0.48
C LEU A 62 0.77 0.25 -0.28
N MET A 63 1.65 -0.76 -0.34
CA MET A 63 1.33 -2.04 -1.00
C MET A 63 0.20 -2.78 -0.30
N LYS A 64 0.23 -2.85 1.05
CA LYS A 64 -0.84 -3.48 1.81
C LYS A 64 -2.18 -2.83 1.44
N ARG A 65 -2.25 -1.49 1.40
CA ARG A 65 -3.50 -0.77 1.11
C ARG A 65 -4.05 -1.11 -0.27
N LEU A 66 -3.18 -1.19 -1.29
CA LEU A 66 -3.57 -1.64 -2.63
C LEU A 66 -4.10 -3.08 -2.64
N ILE A 67 -3.52 -3.97 -1.83
CA ILE A 67 -4.00 -5.36 -1.71
C ILE A 67 -5.40 -5.40 -1.10
N VAL A 68 -5.68 -4.62 -0.05
CA VAL A 68 -7.01 -4.54 0.57
C VAL A 68 -8.07 -4.06 -0.43
N TYR A 69 -7.77 -2.97 -1.16
CA TYR A 69 -8.67 -2.48 -2.21
C TYR A 69 -8.86 -3.51 -3.32
N SER A 70 -7.80 -4.19 -3.73
CA SER A 70 -7.85 -5.27 -4.72
C SER A 70 -8.71 -6.45 -4.26
N ASN A 71 -8.56 -6.87 -3.00
CA ASN A 71 -9.34 -7.95 -2.39
C ASN A 71 -10.82 -7.61 -2.36
N PHE A 72 -11.16 -6.39 -1.93
CA PHE A 72 -12.55 -5.97 -1.90
C PHE A 72 -13.15 -5.89 -3.30
N LEU A 73 -12.41 -5.35 -4.28
CA LEU A 73 -12.84 -5.39 -5.67
C LEU A 73 -13.11 -6.82 -6.15
N VAL A 74 -12.24 -7.78 -5.84
CA VAL A 74 -12.48 -9.18 -6.21
C VAL A 74 -13.74 -9.71 -5.51
N LYS A 75 -13.96 -9.44 -4.22
CA LYS A 75 -15.20 -9.81 -3.52
C LYS A 75 -16.44 -9.27 -4.24
N LEU A 76 -16.41 -8.01 -4.69
CA LEU A 76 -17.50 -7.41 -5.48
C LEU A 76 -17.71 -8.10 -6.82
N LEU A 77 -16.62 -8.49 -7.49
CA LEU A 77 -16.68 -9.10 -8.82
C LEU A 77 -17.21 -10.54 -8.78
N VAL A 78 -16.87 -11.31 -7.75
CA VAL A 78 -17.26 -12.73 -7.66
C VAL A 78 -18.61 -12.97 -6.98
N TYR A 79 -19.18 -11.95 -6.32
CA TYR A 79 -20.52 -12.05 -5.73
C TYR A 79 -21.54 -12.55 -6.78
N PRO A 80 -22.44 -13.50 -6.43
CA PRO A 80 -22.78 -13.98 -5.07
C PRO A 80 -21.84 -15.06 -4.49
N SER A 81 -20.81 -15.48 -5.22
CA SER A 81 -19.82 -16.42 -4.68
C SER A 81 -19.01 -15.76 -3.56
N GLU A 82 -18.63 -16.55 -2.55
CA GLU A 82 -17.79 -16.06 -1.46
C GLU A 82 -16.31 -16.37 -1.73
N ILE A 83 -15.45 -15.37 -1.50
CA ILE A 83 -14.00 -15.56 -1.52
C ILE A 83 -13.39 -14.97 -0.25
N LYS A 84 -12.60 -15.79 0.45
CA LYS A 84 -11.90 -15.36 1.66
C LYS A 84 -10.43 -15.14 1.32
N PHE A 85 -9.97 -13.91 1.55
CA PHE A 85 -8.56 -13.58 1.47
C PHE A 85 -7.92 -13.74 2.84
N LYS A 86 -6.67 -14.21 2.85
CA LYS A 86 -5.85 -14.19 4.07
C LYS A 86 -5.61 -12.73 4.45
N LYS A 87 -5.95 -12.36 5.68
CA LYS A 87 -5.66 -11.01 6.20
C LYS A 87 -4.15 -10.81 6.28
N ILE A 88 -3.67 -9.69 5.76
CA ILE A 88 -2.29 -9.26 5.93
C ILE A 88 -2.08 -8.87 7.39
N LYS A 89 -1.00 -9.35 7.97
CA LYS A 89 -0.60 -9.03 9.35
C LYS A 89 0.47 -7.95 9.35
N ASP A 90 0.58 -7.22 10.45
CA ASP A 90 1.60 -6.16 10.60
C ASP A 90 3.03 -6.71 10.49
N ASN A 91 3.25 -7.94 10.93
CA ASN A 91 4.54 -8.63 10.88
C ASN A 91 4.78 -9.45 9.61
N ASP A 92 3.91 -9.38 8.61
CA ASP A 92 4.15 -10.04 7.33
C ASP A 92 5.37 -9.43 6.63
N SER A 93 6.25 -10.31 6.14
CA SER A 93 7.51 -9.88 5.51
C SER A 93 7.28 -9.12 4.20
N TYR A 94 8.22 -8.24 3.84
CA TYR A 94 8.24 -7.57 2.53
C TYR A 94 7.98 -8.55 1.37
N SER A 95 8.65 -9.70 1.38
CA SER A 95 8.51 -10.74 0.35
C SER A 95 7.08 -11.29 0.27
N THR A 96 6.42 -11.45 1.43
CA THR A 96 5.01 -11.86 1.49
C THR A 96 4.12 -10.81 0.86
N ILE A 97 4.32 -9.53 1.20
CA ILE A 97 3.49 -8.41 0.72
C ILE A 97 3.66 -8.20 -0.77
N ILE A 98 4.90 -8.18 -1.27
CA ILE A 98 5.14 -7.94 -2.69
C ILE A 98 4.60 -9.09 -3.55
N ASN A 99 4.79 -10.35 -3.13
CA ASN A 99 4.24 -11.51 -3.83
C ASN A 99 2.71 -11.49 -3.83
N ALA A 100 2.08 -11.06 -2.73
CA ALA A 100 0.63 -10.89 -2.69
C ALA A 100 0.18 -9.84 -3.72
N LEU A 101 0.79 -8.66 -3.73
CA LEU A 101 0.46 -7.59 -4.68
C LEU A 101 0.66 -8.04 -6.15
N GLU A 102 1.74 -8.75 -6.45
CA GLU A 102 2.03 -9.32 -7.78
C GLU A 102 0.90 -10.24 -8.27
N ASN A 103 0.33 -11.06 -7.39
CA ASN A 103 -0.71 -12.02 -7.74
C ASN A 103 -2.15 -11.46 -7.69
N HIS A 104 -2.34 -10.22 -7.22
CA HIS A 104 -3.66 -9.58 -7.16
C HIS A 104 -4.12 -8.99 -8.49
N ILE A 105 -5.40 -8.57 -8.53
CA ILE A 105 -6.03 -7.97 -9.71
C ILE A 105 -5.22 -6.77 -10.22
N SER A 106 -5.24 -6.58 -11.54
CA SER A 106 -4.48 -5.51 -12.19
C SER A 106 -5.11 -4.15 -11.92
N PHE A 107 -4.25 -3.18 -11.59
CA PHE A 107 -4.57 -1.76 -11.46
C PHE A 107 -3.55 -0.93 -12.22
N GLU A 108 -3.93 0.31 -12.52
CA GLU A 108 -3.10 1.19 -13.31
C GLU A 108 -1.71 1.38 -12.65
N LYS A 109 -0.66 1.30 -13.47
CA LYS A 109 0.76 1.42 -13.07
C LYS A 109 1.28 0.34 -12.10
N LYS A 110 0.57 -0.76 -11.86
CA LYS A 110 1.04 -1.88 -11.00
C LYS A 110 2.49 -2.30 -11.27
N GLU A 111 2.85 -2.59 -12.51
CA GLU A 111 4.22 -3.01 -12.87
C GLU A 111 5.26 -1.93 -12.60
N SER A 112 4.92 -0.66 -12.83
CA SER A 112 5.80 0.47 -12.50
C SER A 112 6.07 0.53 -11.00
N LEU A 113 5.00 0.39 -10.20
CA LEU A 113 5.08 0.43 -8.75
C LEU A 113 5.96 -0.71 -8.21
N LEU A 114 5.71 -1.94 -8.66
CA LEU A 114 6.50 -3.12 -8.29
C LEU A 114 7.98 -2.91 -8.61
N ASN A 115 8.30 -2.38 -9.80
CA ASN A 115 9.67 -2.10 -10.20
C ASN A 115 10.33 -1.01 -9.34
N GLN A 116 9.62 0.07 -9.01
CA GLN A 116 10.14 1.12 -8.14
C GLN A 116 10.38 0.62 -6.71
N ILE A 117 9.45 -0.16 -6.16
CA ILE A 117 9.57 -0.73 -4.81
C ILE A 117 10.72 -1.75 -4.72
N ARG A 118 10.90 -2.59 -5.74
CA ARG A 118 12.07 -3.48 -5.84
C ARG A 118 13.39 -2.69 -5.90
N LYS A 119 13.42 -1.56 -6.61
CA LYS A 119 14.59 -0.65 -6.62
C LYS A 119 14.85 -0.08 -5.22
N LEU A 120 13.82 0.37 -4.51
CA LEU A 120 13.95 0.89 -3.15
C LEU A 120 14.45 -0.18 -2.17
N ASN A 121 13.97 -1.41 -2.26
CA ASN A 121 14.46 -2.52 -1.44
C ASN A 121 15.94 -2.84 -1.70
N LYS A 122 16.41 -2.76 -2.95
CA LYS A 122 17.85 -2.89 -3.28
C LYS A 122 18.68 -1.82 -2.59
N VAL A 123 18.21 -0.57 -2.57
CA VAL A 123 18.86 0.54 -1.86
C VAL A 123 18.87 0.27 -0.35
N ARG A 124 17.73 -0.08 0.23
CA ARG A 124 17.62 -0.41 1.67
C ARG A 124 18.58 -1.54 2.07
N THR A 125 18.77 -2.52 1.20
CA THR A 125 19.71 -3.64 1.41
C THR A 125 21.17 -3.16 1.41
N LYS A 126 21.56 -2.30 0.45
CA LYS A 126 22.89 -1.66 0.46
C LYS A 126 23.14 -0.89 1.75
N VAL A 127 22.15 -0.08 2.16
CA VAL A 127 22.19 0.67 3.41
C VAL A 127 22.32 -0.23 4.64
N SER A 128 21.60 -1.36 4.66
CA SER A 128 21.73 -2.33 5.74
C SER A 128 23.16 -2.88 5.82
N HIS A 129 23.79 -3.18 4.67
CA HIS A 129 25.19 -3.60 4.66
C HIS A 129 26.17 -2.53 5.14
N TYR A 130 25.89 -1.24 4.89
CA TYR A 130 26.70 -0.12 5.41
C TYR A 130 26.65 -0.01 6.94
N PHE A 131 25.57 -0.46 7.59
CA PHE A 131 25.52 -0.50 9.06
C PHE A 131 26.37 -1.63 9.66
N PHE A 132 26.63 -2.70 8.91
CA PHE A 132 27.34 -3.89 9.41
C PHE A 132 28.80 -3.98 8.96
N LYS A 133 29.23 -3.15 7.99
CA LYS A 133 30.61 -3.05 7.55
C LYS A 133 31.15 -1.68 7.95
N GLU A 134 32.36 -1.61 8.50
CA GLU A 134 33.00 -0.36 8.95
C GLU A 134 33.26 0.66 7.81
N ASP A 135 32.91 0.34 6.56
CA ASP A 135 32.94 1.24 5.40
C ASP A 135 31.74 2.22 5.37
N PHE A 136 31.57 2.98 6.46
CA PHE A 136 30.46 3.92 6.62
C PHE A 136 30.56 5.13 5.66
N GLU A 137 31.72 5.41 5.06
CA GLU A 137 31.98 6.68 4.35
C GLU A 137 31.35 6.82 2.95
N ILE A 138 30.71 5.78 2.40
CA ILE A 138 30.40 5.74 0.96
C ILE A 138 28.97 6.21 0.60
N PHE A 139 28.04 6.33 1.56
CA PHE A 139 26.66 6.72 1.24
C PHE A 139 26.50 8.23 1.03
N SER A 140 26.52 8.65 -0.24
CA SER A 140 26.61 10.06 -0.60
C SER A 140 25.27 10.80 -0.48
N PHE A 141 25.35 12.12 -0.35
CA PHE A 141 24.18 13.01 -0.41
C PHE A 141 23.39 12.84 -1.72
N GLU A 142 24.07 12.60 -2.84
CA GLU A 142 23.42 12.37 -4.14
C GLU A 142 22.63 11.06 -4.17
N GLU A 143 23.14 9.99 -3.57
CA GLU A 143 22.42 8.72 -3.47
C GLU A 143 21.16 8.88 -2.62
N ALA A 144 21.24 9.61 -1.51
CA ALA A 144 20.09 9.93 -0.69
C ALA A 144 19.02 10.71 -1.46
N ASN A 145 19.41 11.76 -2.18
CA ASN A 145 18.48 12.58 -2.97
C ASN A 145 17.78 11.77 -4.08
N LYS A 146 18.52 10.87 -4.76
CA LYS A 146 17.94 9.94 -5.74
C LYS A 146 16.88 9.01 -5.10
N ASN A 147 17.06 8.63 -3.84
CA ASN A 147 16.09 7.81 -3.13
C ASN A 147 14.82 8.58 -2.77
N SER A 148 14.93 9.84 -2.39
CA SER A 148 13.78 10.72 -2.15
C SER A 148 12.93 10.84 -3.41
N GLN A 149 13.58 11.10 -4.55
CA GLN A 149 12.91 11.15 -5.85
C GLN A 149 12.26 9.83 -6.23
N LEU A 150 12.94 8.70 -5.96
CA LEU A 150 12.36 7.37 -6.17
C LEU A 150 11.11 7.18 -5.30
N PHE A 151 11.15 7.59 -4.04
CA PHE A 151 10.02 7.44 -3.13
C PHE A 151 8.85 8.36 -3.48
N GLU A 152 9.09 9.62 -3.85
CA GLU A 152 8.06 10.50 -4.43
C GLU A 152 7.42 9.88 -5.68
N SER A 153 8.22 9.21 -6.52
CA SER A 153 7.72 8.52 -7.70
C SER A 153 6.86 7.30 -7.35
N ILE A 154 7.26 6.51 -6.33
CA ILE A 154 6.44 5.42 -5.76
C ILE A 154 5.10 5.97 -5.30
N PHE A 155 5.12 7.07 -4.55
CA PHE A 155 3.92 7.69 -4.00
C PHE A 155 2.94 8.13 -5.10
N LYS A 156 3.41 8.87 -6.11
CA LYS A 156 2.59 9.27 -7.26
C LYS A 156 1.99 8.07 -8.00
N THR A 157 2.78 7.00 -8.12
CA THR A 157 2.34 5.76 -8.78
C THR A 157 1.26 5.04 -7.95
N PHE A 158 1.42 5.04 -6.63
CA PHE A 158 0.41 4.56 -5.70
C PHE A 158 -0.89 5.37 -5.79
N GLU A 159 -0.83 6.71 -5.83
CA GLU A 159 -2.03 7.57 -5.94
C GLU A 159 -2.86 7.26 -7.19
N ILE A 160 -2.19 7.02 -8.32
CA ILE A 160 -2.84 6.59 -9.56
C ILE A 160 -3.50 5.21 -9.37
N GLY A 161 -2.78 4.24 -8.81
CA GLY A 161 -3.28 2.88 -8.61
C GLY A 161 -4.47 2.80 -7.66
N ILE A 162 -4.44 3.54 -6.55
CA ILE A 162 -5.54 3.55 -5.58
C ILE A 162 -6.79 4.25 -6.14
N LEU A 163 -6.60 5.31 -6.95
CA LEU A 163 -7.71 5.99 -7.62
C LEU A 163 -8.38 5.08 -8.66
N ASP A 164 -7.60 4.37 -9.47
CA ASP A 164 -8.11 3.38 -10.44
C ASP A 164 -8.90 2.27 -9.73
N LEU A 165 -8.35 1.69 -8.66
CA LEU A 165 -9.06 0.69 -7.84
C LEU A 165 -10.36 1.27 -7.25
N GLY A 166 -10.32 2.49 -6.72
CA GLY A 166 -11.50 3.17 -6.19
C GLY A 166 -12.59 3.37 -7.25
N ASN A 167 -12.21 3.74 -8.47
CA ASN A 167 -13.15 3.86 -9.59
C ASN A 167 -13.74 2.51 -10.00
N LYS A 168 -12.92 1.47 -10.11
CA LYS A 168 -13.38 0.09 -10.39
C LYS A 168 -14.33 -0.42 -9.32
N ILE A 169 -14.05 -0.14 -8.04
CA ILE A 169 -14.94 -0.47 -6.92
C ILE A 169 -16.29 0.24 -7.06
N LYS A 170 -16.29 1.55 -7.34
CA LYS A 170 -17.54 2.33 -7.55
C LYS A 170 -18.36 1.74 -8.71
N SER A 171 -17.72 1.41 -9.83
CA SER A 171 -18.38 0.78 -10.97
C SER A 171 -18.89 -0.63 -10.66
N ALA A 172 -18.14 -1.45 -9.91
CA ALA A 172 -18.59 -2.78 -9.54
C ALA A 172 -19.81 -2.74 -8.59
N LYS A 173 -19.86 -1.75 -7.68
CA LYS A 173 -20.98 -1.57 -6.75
C LYS A 173 -22.31 -1.24 -7.41
N SER A 174 -22.33 -0.70 -8.63
CA SER A 174 -23.57 -0.38 -9.34
C SER A 174 -24.25 -1.59 -10.00
N ARG A 175 -23.66 -2.79 -9.88
CA ARG A 175 -24.30 -4.03 -10.32
C ARG A 175 -25.62 -4.24 -9.58
N LYS A 176 -26.65 -4.61 -10.33
CA LYS A 176 -28.04 -4.76 -9.86
C LYS A 176 -28.15 -5.64 -8.62
N GLU A 177 -27.49 -6.79 -8.62
CA GLU A 177 -27.51 -7.74 -7.49
C GLU A 177 -26.93 -7.17 -6.18
N LEU A 178 -25.99 -6.23 -6.25
CA LEU A 178 -25.39 -5.59 -5.07
C LEU A 178 -26.27 -4.44 -4.56
N THR A 179 -26.90 -3.70 -5.48
CA THR A 179 -27.87 -2.67 -5.11
C THR A 179 -29.12 -3.29 -4.46
N GLU A 180 -29.60 -4.42 -4.97
CA GLU A 180 -30.72 -5.15 -4.37
C GLU A 180 -30.36 -5.73 -3.00
N LEU A 181 -29.13 -6.25 -2.84
CA LEU A 181 -28.63 -6.72 -1.54
C LEU A 181 -28.67 -5.61 -0.49
N LEU A 182 -28.26 -4.39 -0.83
CA LEU A 182 -28.30 -3.24 0.08
C LEU A 182 -29.74 -2.84 0.43
N SER A 183 -30.64 -2.75 -0.56
CA SER A 183 -32.04 -2.36 -0.31
C SER A 183 -32.79 -3.36 0.56
N ASN A 184 -32.52 -4.65 0.39
CA ASN A 184 -33.14 -5.70 1.21
C ASN A 184 -32.62 -5.71 2.66
N ASP A 185 -31.42 -5.20 2.90
CA ASP A 185 -30.83 -5.09 4.25
C ASP A 185 -31.33 -3.84 5.00
N GLU A 186 -31.72 -2.77 4.30
CA GLU A 186 -32.34 -1.58 4.91
C GLU A 186 -33.81 -1.77 5.30
N GLN A 187 -34.45 -2.83 4.81
CA GLN A 187 -35.86 -3.15 5.09
C GLN A 187 -36.05 -4.16 6.24
N ASN A 188 -34.96 -4.75 6.76
CA ASN A 188 -34.95 -5.68 7.89
C ASN A 188 -34.33 -5.03 9.13
#